data_AF-A0A2A2S4V6-F1
#
_entry.id   AF-A0A2A2S4V6-F1
#
_cell.length_a   1.000
_cell.length_b   1.000
_cell.length_c   1.000
_cell.angle_alpha   90.00
_cell.angle_beta   90.00
_cell.angle_gamma   90.00
#
_symmetry.space_group_name_H-M   'P 1'
#
loop_
_entity.id
_entity.type
_entity.pdbx_description
1 polymer ?
#
loop_
_entity_poly.entity_id
_entity_poly.type
_entity_poly.pdbx_seq_one_letter_code
_entity_poly.pdbx_strand_id
1 'polypeptide(L)'
;MKSKEDILQKYYSYTPDGIPEINHSGLLEAMEEYRLEAEEAAFNAARQMQQQQYQYSSFKEYKESLSAQPAQVSESDKIKLIADSIVEQFLPSDPAISNFSFSFRTEGKPYTAIYARNQQGYWEYQSFTPDN
;
A
#
# COMPACT_ATOMS: atom_id res chain seq x y z
N MET A 1 1.78 4.84 -31.07
CA MET A 1 0.47 4.41 -30.55
C MET A 1 -0.10 3.42 -31.54
N LYS A 2 -0.42 2.22 -31.07
CA LYS A 2 -1.11 1.23 -31.90
C LYS A 2 -2.57 1.60 -32.08
N SER A 3 -3.16 1.17 -33.19
CA SER A 3 -4.59 1.33 -33.42
C SER A 3 -5.38 0.39 -32.50
N LYS A 4 -6.61 0.78 -32.16
CA LYS A 4 -7.55 -0.04 -31.38
C LYS A 4 -7.68 -1.46 -31.93
N GLU A 5 -7.69 -1.60 -33.25
CA GLU A 5 -7.80 -2.90 -33.95
C GLU A 5 -6.58 -3.79 -33.74
N ASP A 6 -5.39 -3.21 -33.70
CA ASP A 6 -4.11 -3.92 -33.50
C ASP A 6 -4.01 -4.48 -32.07
N ILE A 7 -4.47 -3.69 -31.10
CA ILE A 7 -4.56 -4.10 -29.69
C ILE A 7 -5.61 -5.19 -29.53
N LEU A 8 -6.82 -5.01 -30.07
CA LEU A 8 -7.88 -6.02 -30.00
C LEU A 8 -7.44 -7.36 -30.64
N GLN A 9 -6.67 -7.31 -31.72
CA GLN A 9 -6.22 -8.50 -32.44
C GLN A 9 -5.38 -9.45 -31.56
N LYS A 10 -4.63 -8.90 -30.61
CA LYS A 10 -3.80 -9.65 -29.68
C LYS A 10 -4.61 -10.51 -28.69
N TYR A 11 -5.87 -10.14 -28.46
CA TYR A 11 -6.76 -10.79 -27.49
C TYR A 11 -7.85 -11.64 -28.14
N TYR A 12 -7.92 -11.68 -29.47
CA TYR A 12 -8.79 -12.63 -30.17
C TYR A 12 -8.25 -14.06 -30.03
N SER A 13 -9.16 -14.96 -29.66
CA SER A 13 -9.00 -16.39 -29.84
C SER A 13 -9.75 -16.83 -31.08
N TYR A 14 -9.21 -17.79 -31.83
CA TYR A 14 -9.88 -18.33 -33.00
C TYR A 14 -10.54 -19.65 -32.63
N THR A 15 -11.84 -19.75 -32.88
CA THR A 15 -12.55 -21.03 -32.78
C THR A 15 -12.10 -21.98 -33.89
N PRO A 16 -12.39 -23.29 -33.79
CA PRO A 16 -12.06 -24.27 -34.84
C PRO A 16 -12.63 -23.90 -36.22
N ASP A 17 -13.71 -23.12 -36.26
CA ASP A 17 -14.35 -22.59 -37.47
C ASP A 17 -13.68 -21.30 -38.01
N GLY A 18 -12.59 -20.84 -37.39
CA GLY A 18 -11.84 -19.65 -37.80
C GLY A 18 -12.50 -18.32 -37.45
N ILE A 19 -13.55 -18.33 -36.63
CA ILE A 19 -14.25 -17.11 -36.19
C ILE A 19 -13.45 -16.49 -35.04
N PRO A 20 -13.03 -15.22 -35.17
CA PRO A 20 -12.38 -14.52 -34.07
C PRO A 20 -13.40 -14.24 -32.95
N GLU A 21 -13.13 -14.77 -31.77
CA GLU A 21 -13.91 -14.55 -30.56
C GLU A 21 -13.03 -13.90 -29.50
N ILE A 22 -13.57 -12.85 -28.86
CA ILE A 22 -12.94 -12.21 -27.70
C ILE A 22 -13.85 -12.43 -26.49
N ASN A 23 -13.28 -13.01 -25.44
CA ASN A 23 -14.00 -13.16 -24.19
C ASN A 23 -14.00 -11.83 -23.40
N HIS A 24 -14.85 -11.74 -22.38
CA HIS A 24 -14.98 -10.53 -21.57
C HIS A 24 -13.66 -10.06 -20.95
N SER A 25 -12.82 -10.99 -20.49
CA SER A 25 -11.52 -10.67 -19.91
C SER A 25 -10.55 -10.08 -20.94
N GLY A 26 -10.46 -10.67 -22.13
CA GLY A 26 -9.62 -10.20 -23.22
C GLY A 26 -10.06 -8.82 -23.73
N LEU A 27 -11.35 -8.53 -23.73
CA LEU A 27 -11.85 -7.20 -24.05
C LEU A 27 -11.43 -6.16 -23.00
N LEU A 28 -11.54 -6.50 -21.70
CA LEU A 28 -11.08 -5.63 -20.62
C LEU A 28 -9.57 -5.38 -20.69
N GLU A 29 -8.77 -6.42 -20.96
CA GLU A 29 -7.32 -6.30 -21.13
C GLU A 29 -6.95 -5.43 -22.34
N ALA A 30 -7.64 -5.60 -23.48
CA ALA A 30 -7.45 -4.75 -24.65
C ALA A 30 -7.81 -3.28 -24.38
N MET A 31 -8.87 -3.03 -23.61
CA MET A 31 -9.27 -1.68 -23.21
C MET A 31 -8.25 -1.03 -22.27
N GLU A 32 -7.71 -1.79 -21.33
CA GLU A 32 -6.65 -1.32 -20.42
C GLU A 32 -5.36 -1.00 -21.20
N GLU A 33 -4.93 -1.88 -22.11
CA GLU A 33 -3.74 -1.64 -22.96
C GLU A 33 -3.91 -0.38 -23.81
N TYR A 34 -5.09 -0.20 -24.43
CA TYR A 34 -5.40 1.02 -25.17
C TYR A 34 -5.39 2.28 -24.29
N ARG A 35 -5.96 2.20 -23.08
CA ARG A 35 -5.96 3.32 -22.13
C ARG A 35 -4.53 3.70 -21.74
N LEU A 36 -3.68 2.72 -21.45
CA LEU A 36 -2.27 2.94 -21.09
C LEU A 36 -1.47 3.58 -22.23
N GLU A 37 -1.62 3.09 -23.47
CA GLU A 37 -0.97 3.68 -24.63
C GLU A 37 -1.44 5.12 -24.91
N ALA A 38 -2.74 5.39 -24.72
CA ALA A 38 -3.30 6.73 -24.89
C ALA A 38 -2.77 7.71 -23.82
N GLU A 39 -2.69 7.28 -22.57
CA GLU A 39 -2.11 8.08 -21.48
C GLU A 39 -0.62 8.38 -21.75
N GLU A 40 0.16 7.39 -22.16
CA GLU A 40 1.59 7.59 -22.49
C GLU A 40 1.77 8.52 -23.69
N ALA A 41 0.95 8.38 -24.73
CA ALA A 41 0.97 9.27 -25.89
C ALA A 41 0.60 10.71 -25.50
N ALA A 42 -0.42 10.90 -24.66
CA ALA A 42 -0.79 12.22 -24.15
C ALA A 42 0.32 12.84 -23.29
N PHE A 43 0.97 12.04 -22.44
CA PHE A 43 2.13 12.48 -21.66
C PHE A 43 3.28 12.94 -22.56
N ASN A 44 3.63 12.16 -23.59
CA ASN A 44 4.68 12.51 -24.54
C ASN A 44 4.32 13.75 -25.39
N ALA A 45 3.06 13.89 -25.80
CA ALA A 45 2.60 15.05 -26.56
C ALA A 45 2.63 16.34 -25.72
N ALA A 46 2.18 16.28 -24.46
CA ALA A 46 2.26 17.39 -23.52
C ALA A 46 3.70 17.85 -23.29
N ARG A 47 4.64 16.90 -23.28
CA ARG A 47 6.07 17.23 -23.21
C ARG A 47 6.50 18.01 -24.45
N GLN A 48 6.27 17.51 -25.66
CA GLN A 48 6.68 18.19 -26.90
C GLN A 48 6.17 19.64 -27.03
N MET A 49 5.05 19.99 -26.37
CA MET A 49 4.51 21.35 -26.36
C MET A 49 5.21 22.31 -25.37
N GLN A 50 5.85 21.83 -24.31
CA GLN A 50 6.54 22.67 -23.32
C GLN A 50 8.06 22.61 -23.51
N GLN A 51 8.70 23.69 -23.95
CA GLN A 51 10.17 23.81 -24.05
C GLN A 51 10.87 23.97 -22.67
N GLN A 52 10.37 23.32 -21.62
CA GLN A 52 10.91 23.41 -20.28
C GLN A 52 11.39 22.06 -19.76
N GLN A 53 12.25 22.13 -18.74
CA GLN A 53 12.81 20.98 -18.05
C GLN A 53 11.67 20.23 -17.34
N TYR A 54 11.34 19.03 -17.81
CA TYR A 54 10.26 18.23 -17.25
C TYR A 54 10.64 17.65 -15.89
N GLN A 55 9.69 17.65 -14.95
CA GLN A 55 9.87 17.10 -13.61
C GLN A 55 10.03 15.57 -13.59
N TYR A 56 9.46 14.86 -14.58
CA TYR A 56 9.56 13.41 -14.73
C TYR A 56 10.16 13.07 -16.09
N SER A 57 11.17 12.19 -16.10
CA SER A 57 11.90 11.85 -17.33
C SER A 57 11.13 10.87 -18.21
N SER A 58 10.14 10.15 -17.66
CA SER A 58 9.31 9.15 -18.34
C SER A 58 7.88 9.08 -17.78
N PHE A 59 6.96 8.50 -18.57
CA PHE A 59 5.59 8.23 -18.13
C PHE A 59 5.55 7.26 -16.93
N LYS A 60 6.51 6.33 -16.89
CA LYS A 60 6.68 5.39 -15.78
C LYS A 60 6.97 6.11 -14.46
N GLU A 61 7.96 7.02 -14.45
CA GLU A 61 8.28 7.81 -13.25
C GLU A 61 7.11 8.67 -12.78
N TYR A 62 6.34 9.24 -13.72
CA TYR A 62 5.12 9.97 -13.40
C TYR A 62 4.10 9.07 -12.67
N LYS A 63 3.84 7.86 -13.17
CA LYS A 63 2.94 6.89 -12.50
C LYS A 63 3.48 6.40 -11.16
N GLU A 64 4.78 6.19 -11.04
CA GLU A 64 5.41 5.83 -9.77
C GLU A 64 5.28 6.96 -8.74
N SER A 65 5.34 8.21 -9.16
CA SER A 65 5.13 9.36 -8.28
C SER A 65 3.68 9.49 -7.76
N LEU A 66 2.71 9.00 -8.55
CA LEU A 66 1.29 8.94 -8.16
C LEU A 66 0.96 7.74 -7.28
N SER A 67 1.84 6.74 -7.26
CA SER A 67 1.62 5.55 -6.45
C SER A 67 1.82 5.91 -4.98
N ALA A 68 0.76 5.79 -4.19
CA ALA A 68 0.86 5.96 -2.75
C ALA A 68 1.90 4.96 -2.23
N GLN A 69 3.08 5.47 -1.81
CA GLN A 69 4.05 4.62 -1.16
C GLN A 69 3.38 4.04 0.09
N PRO A 70 3.38 2.70 0.27
CA PRO A 70 2.89 2.13 1.50
C PRO A 70 3.71 2.75 2.62
N ALA A 71 3.03 3.44 3.55
CA ALA A 71 3.69 4.00 4.72
C ALA A 71 4.50 2.87 5.36
N GLN A 72 5.83 3.02 5.36
CA GLN A 72 6.73 2.10 6.05
C GLN A 72 6.40 2.24 7.53
N VAL A 73 5.51 1.37 8.03
CA VAL A 73 5.15 1.33 9.45
C VAL A 73 6.42 0.94 10.20
N SER A 74 6.90 1.85 11.06
CA SER A 74 8.11 1.63 11.83
C SER A 74 7.96 0.40 12.74
N GLU A 75 9.06 -0.25 13.12
CA GLU A 75 9.02 -1.38 14.06
C GLU A 75 8.34 -0.95 15.38
N SER A 76 8.60 0.27 15.85
CA SER A 76 7.93 0.88 17.00
C SER A 76 6.41 0.97 16.84
N ASP A 77 5.90 1.37 15.67
CA ASP A 77 4.46 1.45 15.42
C ASP A 77 3.81 0.07 15.41
N LYS A 78 4.50 -0.94 14.86
CA LYS A 78 4.03 -2.34 14.91
C LYS A 78 3.96 -2.87 16.33
N ILE A 79 5.01 -2.64 17.11
CA ILE A 79 5.11 -3.07 18.52
C ILE A 79 4.00 -2.40 19.32
N LYS A 80 3.79 -1.09 19.15
CA LYS A 80 2.71 -0.35 19.79
C LYS A 80 1.35 -0.92 19.41
N LEU A 81 1.08 -1.11 18.12
CA LEU A 81 -0.21 -1.64 17.65
C LEU A 81 -0.53 -3.01 18.26
N ILE A 82 0.47 -3.91 18.34
CA ILE A 82 0.28 -5.22 18.97
C ILE A 82 0.07 -5.05 20.48
N ALA A 83 0.86 -4.21 21.14
CA ALA A 83 0.70 -3.96 22.57
C ALA A 83 -0.70 -3.41 22.88
N ASP A 84 -1.19 -2.42 22.14
CA ASP A 84 -2.53 -1.85 22.27
C ASP A 84 -3.63 -2.90 22.01
N SER A 85 -3.40 -3.88 21.13
CA SER A 85 -4.39 -4.94 20.85
C SER A 85 -4.58 -5.96 21.98
N ILE A 86 -3.61 -6.06 22.90
CA ILE A 86 -3.65 -7.03 24.02
C ILE A 86 -3.63 -6.37 25.39
N VAL A 87 -3.44 -5.06 25.46
CA VAL A 87 -3.31 -4.28 26.71
C VAL A 87 -4.48 -4.52 27.66
N GLU A 88 -5.69 -4.69 27.12
CA GLU A 88 -6.93 -4.92 27.87
C GLU A 88 -6.86 -6.18 28.76
N GLN A 89 -6.06 -7.17 28.38
CA GLN A 89 -5.89 -8.42 29.13
C GLN A 89 -4.93 -8.26 30.33
N PHE A 90 -4.14 -7.18 30.36
CA PHE A 90 -3.10 -6.94 31.35
C PHE A 90 -3.40 -5.71 32.22
N LEU A 91 -4.59 -5.11 32.09
CA LEU A 91 -4.96 -3.95 32.87
C LEU A 91 -5.02 -4.28 34.36
N PRO A 92 -4.31 -3.55 35.23
CA PRO A 92 -4.38 -3.75 36.66
C PRO A 92 -5.77 -3.37 37.19
N SER A 93 -6.33 -4.21 38.06
CA SER A 93 -7.62 -3.94 38.72
C SER A 93 -7.50 -2.94 39.88
N ASP A 94 -6.28 -2.70 40.37
CA ASP A 94 -6.02 -1.77 41.47
C ASP A 94 -5.96 -0.31 40.95
N PRO A 95 -6.86 0.57 41.41
CA PRO A 95 -6.88 1.97 40.99
C PRO A 95 -5.67 2.79 41.47
N ALA A 96 -4.88 2.30 42.44
CA ALA A 96 -3.67 2.96 42.93
C ALA A 96 -2.47 2.79 41.99
N ILE A 97 -2.53 1.84 41.06
CA ILE A 97 -1.47 1.61 40.09
C ILE A 97 -1.53 2.71 39.02
N SER A 98 -0.40 3.41 38.86
CA SER A 98 -0.25 4.50 37.88
C SER A 98 0.60 4.10 36.67
N ASN A 99 1.25 2.95 36.74
CA ASN A 99 2.16 2.43 35.73
C ASN A 99 2.15 0.90 35.78
N PHE A 100 2.10 0.27 34.61
CA PHE A 100 2.24 -1.17 34.49
C PHE A 100 3.00 -1.53 33.22
N SER A 101 3.54 -2.73 33.21
CA SER A 101 4.23 -3.28 32.06
C SER A 101 3.90 -4.75 31.91
N PHE A 102 3.86 -5.23 30.67
CA PHE A 102 3.67 -6.63 30.37
C PHE A 102 4.58 -7.06 29.23
N SER A 103 4.98 -8.33 29.27
CA SER A 103 5.84 -8.92 28.26
C SER A 103 5.01 -9.67 27.22
N PHE A 104 5.35 -9.51 25.95
CA PHE A 104 4.71 -10.17 24.82
C PHE A 104 5.76 -10.54 23.77
N ARG A 105 5.39 -11.39 22.81
CA ARG A 105 6.27 -11.81 21.72
C ARG A 105 5.65 -11.43 20.38
N THR A 106 6.44 -10.83 19.51
CA THR A 106 6.08 -10.60 18.11
C THR A 106 7.29 -10.85 17.23
N GLU A 107 7.06 -11.39 16.03
CA GLU A 107 8.12 -11.71 15.05
C GLU A 107 9.26 -12.56 15.66
N GLY A 108 8.92 -13.43 16.63
CA GLY A 108 9.89 -14.29 17.32
C GLY A 108 10.75 -13.59 18.38
N LYS A 109 10.60 -12.28 18.60
CA LYS A 109 11.34 -11.49 19.59
C LYS A 109 10.46 -11.15 20.81
N PRO A 110 10.98 -11.25 22.04
CA PRO A 110 10.29 -10.81 23.23
C PRO A 110 10.45 -9.30 23.45
N TYR A 111 9.36 -8.66 23.86
CA TYR A 111 9.30 -7.24 24.19
C TYR A 111 8.50 -7.04 25.47
N THR A 112 8.81 -5.98 26.19
CA THR A 112 8.03 -5.50 27.33
C THR A 112 7.45 -4.13 26.98
N ALA A 113 6.13 -4.02 26.92
CA ALA A 113 5.45 -2.74 26.74
C ALA A 113 5.22 -2.05 28.08
N ILE A 114 5.34 -0.73 28.10
CA ILE A 114 5.21 0.11 29.31
C ILE A 114 4.06 1.08 29.09
N TYR A 115 3.12 1.10 30.03
CA TYR A 115 1.95 1.97 30.02
C TYR A 115 1.91 2.81 31.30
N ALA A 116 1.43 4.05 31.16
CA ALA A 116 1.19 4.95 32.27
C ALA A 116 -0.23 5.48 32.22
N ARG A 117 -0.80 5.77 33.39
CA ARG A 117 -2.13 6.36 33.49
C ARG A 117 -2.02 7.87 33.27
N ASN A 118 -2.80 8.40 32.34
CA ASN A 118 -2.83 9.84 32.05
C ASN A 118 -3.71 10.60 33.07
N GLN A 119 -3.72 11.93 33.00
CA GLN A 119 -4.49 12.79 33.91
C GLN A 119 -6.02 12.56 33.82
N GLN A 120 -6.50 11.98 32.72
CA GLN A 120 -7.90 11.63 32.52
C GLN A 120 -8.24 10.22 33.03
N GLY A 121 -7.24 9.47 33.52
CA GLY A 121 -7.43 8.13 34.07
C GLY A 121 -7.35 7.00 33.03
N TYR A 122 -7.01 7.29 31.77
CA TYR A 122 -6.82 6.30 30.71
C TYR A 122 -5.37 5.79 30.67
N TRP A 123 -5.19 4.57 30.20
CA TRP A 123 -3.86 3.99 29.99
C TRP A 123 -3.29 4.45 28.66
N GLU A 124 -2.07 4.98 28.69
CA GLU A 124 -1.35 5.50 27.54
C GLU A 124 -0.03 4.74 27.36
N TYR A 125 0.23 4.32 26.13
CA TYR A 125 1.49 3.68 25.76
C TYR A 125 2.64 4.68 25.89
N GLN A 126 3.66 4.33 26.67
CA GLN A 126 4.85 5.15 26.87
C GLN A 126 6.00 4.69 25.98
N SER A 127 6.36 3.41 26.08
CA SER A 127 7.53 2.86 25.39
C SER A 127 7.53 1.33 25.40
N PHE A 128 8.52 0.75 24.75
CA PHE A 128 8.84 -0.66 24.84
C PHE A 128 10.32 -0.88 25.15
N THR A 129 10.62 -2.03 25.76
CA THR A 129 11.98 -2.52 25.97
C THR A 129 12.10 -3.90 25.32
N PRO A 130 13.06 -4.13 24.41
CA PRO A 130 13.37 -5.48 23.93
C PRO A 130 13.97 -6.29 25.09
N ASP A 131 13.48 -7.51 25.29
CA ASP A 131 14.04 -8.45 26.26
C ASP A 131 15.14 -9.25 25.53
N ASN A 132 16.37 -9.25 26.06
CA ASN A 132 17.53 -9.94 25.43
C ASN A 132 17.63 -11.39 25.92
#